data_AF-A0ABD3NNZ5-F1
#
_entry.id   AF-A0ABD3NNZ5-F1
#
_cell.length_a   1.000
_cell.length_b   1.000
_cell.length_c   1.000
_cell.angle_alpha   90.00
_cell.angle_beta   90.00
_cell.angle_gamma   90.00
#
_symmetry.space_group_name_H-M   'P 1'
#
loop_
_entity.id
_entity.type
_entity.pdbx_description
1 polymer ?
#
loop_
_entity_poly.entity_id
_entity_poly.type
_entity_poly.pdbx_seq_one_letter_code
_entity_poly.pdbx_strand_id
1 'polypeptide(L)'
;MDATEDNSKKRKVDSVPPEGYVCRLCSVPGHWIQVCPTKKTGSKKKKSDHVPVPGKDPSQEDIDKARELQKIPPPKCFCGLPSRLNKVKKSKEGGEKSRAIGKYFFFCSKPRGDETQCRFARSVDLEINKQKAREGAIKAAKQRLNDTKPKKEATKPKQICKFFAKKGECKKGKKCEFSHDVQSNKVIKDLNDATIQDEDDNEDESSSSSSSSDDNSNSEGEADKKNSESSSEDDSDSDSS
;
A
#
# COMPACT_ATOMS: atom_id res chain seq x y z
N MET A 1 -0.26 50.43 -3.55
CA MET A 1 0.25 49.83 -2.31
C MET A 1 -0.03 48.34 -2.31
N ASP A 2 0.92 47.45 -2.48
CA ASP A 2 2.00 47.33 -3.45
C ASP A 2 2.28 45.81 -3.53
N ALA A 3 2.83 45.35 -4.64
CA ALA A 3 2.76 43.95 -5.06
C ALA A 3 3.51 42.95 -4.14
N THR A 4 2.96 41.75 -4.07
CA THR A 4 3.50 40.52 -3.48
C THR A 4 4.94 40.22 -3.91
N GLU A 5 5.82 40.01 -2.93
CA GLU A 5 7.21 39.58 -3.11
C GLU A 5 7.30 38.10 -3.56
N ASP A 6 7.52 37.87 -4.85
CA ASP A 6 7.93 36.57 -5.41
C ASP A 6 9.46 36.44 -5.39
N ASN A 7 9.97 35.82 -4.32
CA ASN A 7 11.39 35.59 -4.05
C ASN A 7 11.87 34.29 -4.74
N SER A 8 11.92 34.23 -6.08
CA SER A 8 12.43 33.01 -6.75
C SER A 8 13.10 33.16 -8.12
N LYS A 9 13.33 34.36 -8.68
CA LYS A 9 13.92 34.49 -10.03
C LYS A 9 15.08 35.48 -10.24
N LYS A 10 15.73 36.00 -9.20
CA LYS A 10 16.95 36.80 -9.37
C LYS A 10 18.22 35.96 -9.22
N ARG A 11 18.60 35.24 -10.29
CA ARG A 11 20.01 34.85 -10.47
C ARG A 11 20.45 35.06 -11.92
N LYS A 12 21.40 36.01 -12.05
CA LYS A 12 22.30 36.27 -13.18
C LYS A 12 21.55 37.05 -14.27
N VAL A 13 22.03 38.23 -14.67
CA VAL A 13 23.20 38.43 -15.55
C VAL A 13 23.78 39.83 -15.22
N ASP A 14 25.10 40.04 -15.29
CA ASP A 14 25.83 41.33 -15.27
C ASP A 14 26.47 41.92 -13.99
N SER A 15 26.51 41.26 -12.83
CA SER A 15 27.30 41.79 -11.69
C SER A 15 28.65 41.08 -11.51
N VAL A 16 29.73 41.79 -11.86
CA VAL A 16 31.05 41.55 -11.27
C VAL A 16 30.85 41.53 -9.75
N PRO A 17 31.32 40.49 -9.04
CA PRO A 17 31.12 40.42 -7.60
C PRO A 17 31.78 41.62 -6.92
N PRO A 18 31.30 42.02 -5.72
CA PRO A 18 31.82 43.18 -5.00
C PRO A 18 33.34 43.16 -4.89
N GLU A 19 33.95 44.34 -4.92
CA GLU A 19 35.39 44.52 -4.85
C GLU A 19 35.94 43.90 -3.55
N GLY A 20 36.90 42.97 -3.69
CA GLY A 20 37.39 42.11 -2.59
C GLY A 20 36.78 40.72 -2.52
N TYR A 21 35.74 40.40 -3.30
CA TYR A 21 35.23 39.03 -3.40
C TYR A 21 36.21 38.15 -4.18
N VAL A 22 36.70 37.11 -3.51
CA VAL A 22 37.59 36.09 -4.07
C VAL A 22 36.81 34.78 -4.25
N CYS A 23 36.86 34.20 -5.44
CA CYS A 23 36.18 32.94 -5.72
C CYS A 23 36.76 31.81 -4.87
N ARG A 24 35.94 31.15 -4.04
CA ARG A 24 36.40 30.05 -3.16
C ARG A 24 36.83 28.77 -3.90
N LEU A 25 36.57 28.66 -5.21
CA LEU A 25 36.99 27.50 -6.02
C LEU A 25 38.41 27.65 -6.57
N CYS A 26 38.79 28.85 -7.01
CA CYS A 26 40.07 29.09 -7.69
C CYS A 26 40.92 30.19 -7.03
N SER A 27 40.39 30.84 -5.99
CA SER A 27 41.00 31.95 -5.28
C SER A 27 41.31 33.18 -6.15
N VAL A 28 40.63 33.33 -7.30
CA VAL A 28 40.76 34.50 -8.18
C VAL A 28 39.57 35.44 -7.96
N PRO A 29 39.79 36.75 -7.76
CA PRO A 29 38.71 37.73 -7.66
C PRO A 29 38.00 37.98 -9.01
N GLY A 30 36.88 38.69 -8.99
CA GLY A 30 36.24 39.20 -10.21
C GLY A 30 35.17 38.30 -10.85
N HIS A 31 34.83 37.14 -10.26
CA HIS A 31 33.69 36.33 -10.71
C HIS A 31 33.04 35.55 -9.58
N TRP A 32 31.74 35.27 -9.68
CA TRP A 32 31.04 34.44 -8.70
C TRP A 32 31.45 32.96 -8.81
N ILE A 33 31.48 32.25 -7.69
CA ILE A 33 31.78 30.80 -7.63
C ILE A 33 30.94 29.95 -8.60
N GLN A 34 29.74 30.40 -8.95
CA GLN A 34 28.84 29.68 -9.85
C GLN A 34 29.23 29.74 -11.34
N VAL A 35 29.96 30.80 -11.74
CA VAL A 35 30.46 31.07 -13.08
C VAL A 35 31.99 30.95 -13.15
N CYS A 36 32.59 30.28 -12.17
CA CYS A 36 34.03 30.09 -12.10
C CYS A 36 34.55 29.38 -13.37
N PRO A 37 35.53 29.94 -14.08
CA PRO A 37 36.06 29.35 -15.32
C PRO A 37 36.76 28.01 -15.07
N THR A 38 37.26 27.76 -13.86
CA THR A 38 37.89 26.47 -13.50
C THR A 38 36.89 25.42 -13.03
N LYS A 39 35.60 25.78 -12.90
CA LYS A 39 34.56 24.83 -12.50
C LYS A 39 34.33 23.83 -13.64
N LYS A 40 34.84 22.60 -13.46
CA LYS A 40 34.42 21.45 -14.28
C LYS A 40 32.89 21.33 -14.18
N THR A 41 32.20 21.45 -15.31
CA THR A 41 30.73 21.40 -15.39
C THR A 41 30.23 20.13 -14.71
N GLY A 42 29.54 20.32 -13.59
CA GLY A 42 29.39 19.31 -12.56
C GLY A 42 28.68 18.05 -13.04
N SER A 43 29.41 16.93 -13.02
CA SER A 43 28.82 15.62 -12.77
C SER A 43 27.96 15.79 -11.51
N LYS A 44 26.64 15.61 -11.62
CA LYS A 44 25.75 15.55 -10.46
C LYS A 44 26.45 14.65 -9.43
N LYS A 45 26.78 15.16 -8.24
CA LYS A 45 27.28 14.33 -7.14
C LYS A 45 26.28 13.18 -7.02
N LYS A 46 26.62 11.98 -7.50
CA LYS A 46 25.91 10.77 -7.12
C LYS A 46 25.92 10.80 -5.60
N LYS A 47 24.77 10.49 -4.98
CA LYS A 47 24.66 10.39 -3.52
C LYS A 47 25.92 9.65 -3.07
N SER A 48 26.74 10.32 -2.27
CA SER A 48 27.94 9.69 -1.72
C SER A 48 27.52 8.34 -1.17
N ASP A 49 28.30 7.29 -1.42
CA ASP A 49 28.06 5.94 -0.92
C ASP A 49 27.97 5.97 0.62
N HIS A 50 26.80 6.33 1.13
CA HIS A 50 26.54 6.48 2.54
C HIS A 50 26.32 5.07 3.06
N VAL A 51 27.37 4.50 3.65
CA VAL A 51 27.28 3.21 4.32
C VAL A 51 26.32 3.38 5.50
N PRO A 52 25.21 2.62 5.56
CA PRO A 52 24.26 2.70 6.66
C PRO A 52 24.94 2.46 8.01
N VAL A 53 24.78 3.37 8.96
CA VAL A 53 25.34 3.27 10.31
C VAL A 53 24.27 2.74 11.27
N PRO A 54 24.47 1.56 11.89
CA PRO A 54 23.53 1.01 12.86
C PRO A 54 23.21 2.00 13.99
N GLY A 55 21.94 2.14 14.34
CA GLY A 55 21.47 3.01 15.42
C GLY A 55 21.24 4.48 15.04
N LYS A 56 21.87 4.99 13.97
CA LYS A 56 21.62 6.36 13.49
C LYS A 56 20.68 6.38 12.28
N ASP A 57 20.90 5.46 11.35
CA ASP A 57 20.04 5.30 10.19
C ASP A 57 18.90 4.33 10.48
N PRO A 58 17.71 4.56 9.89
CA PRO A 58 16.64 3.57 9.95
C PRO A 58 17.09 2.25 9.30
N SER A 59 16.66 1.13 9.89
CA SER A 59 16.86 -0.20 9.30
C SER A 59 16.27 -0.26 7.88
N GLN A 60 16.83 -1.11 7.03
CA GLN A 60 16.33 -1.35 5.68
C GLN A 60 14.85 -1.76 5.68
N GLU A 61 14.42 -2.58 6.65
CA GLU A 61 13.03 -2.97 6.83
C GLU A 61 12.11 -1.78 7.16
N ASP A 62 12.59 -0.85 7.99
CA ASP A 62 11.87 0.38 8.35
C ASP A 62 11.70 1.29 7.12
N ILE A 63 12.72 1.34 6.26
CA ILE A 63 12.70 2.10 5.00
C ILE A 63 11.69 1.49 4.02
N ASP A 64 11.71 0.17 3.84
CA ASP A 64 10.81 -0.50 2.90
C ASP A 64 9.36 -0.44 3.38
N LYS A 65 9.12 -0.59 4.69
CA LYS A 65 7.82 -0.36 5.30
C LYS A 65 7.34 1.08 5.08
N ALA A 66 8.21 2.08 5.27
CA ALA A 66 7.85 3.47 4.99
C ALA A 66 7.48 3.68 3.52
N ARG A 67 8.23 3.08 2.58
CA ARG A 67 7.95 3.15 1.14
C ARG A 67 6.61 2.50 0.79
N GLU A 68 6.29 1.37 1.40
CA GLU A 68 5.00 0.72 1.20
C GLU A 68 3.84 1.58 1.69
N LEU A 69 3.97 2.17 2.89
CA LEU A 69 2.93 3.04 3.45
C LEU A 69 2.76 4.35 2.64
N GLN A 70 3.81 4.84 1.97
CA GLN A 70 3.71 5.99 1.05
C GLN A 70 2.89 5.71 -0.21
N LYS A 71 2.64 4.44 -0.57
CA LYS A 71 1.75 4.07 -1.69
C LYS A 71 0.29 4.36 -1.36
N ILE A 72 -0.06 4.47 -0.08
CA ILE A 72 -1.42 4.74 0.37
C ILE A 72 -1.73 6.22 0.09
N PRO A 73 -2.84 6.54 -0.60
CA PRO A 73 -3.21 7.93 -0.89
C PRO A 73 -3.47 8.67 0.44
N PRO A 74 -2.80 9.82 0.68
CA PRO A 74 -2.89 10.50 1.96
C PRO A 74 -4.28 11.12 2.15
N PRO A 75 -4.93 10.91 3.31
CA PRO A 75 -6.20 11.56 3.61
C PRO A 75 -6.03 13.07 3.67
N LYS A 76 -7.09 13.82 3.30
CA LYS A 76 -7.11 15.27 3.50
C LYS A 76 -7.25 15.58 4.98
N CYS A 77 -6.45 16.54 5.46
CA CYS A 77 -6.62 17.11 6.78
C CYS A 77 -7.79 18.11 6.82
N PHE A 78 -8.09 18.67 7.99
CA PHE A 78 -9.17 19.66 8.13
C PHE A 78 -8.94 20.95 7.33
N CYS A 79 -7.69 21.26 6.97
CA CYS A 79 -7.37 22.38 6.08
C CYS A 79 -7.63 22.07 4.60
N GLY A 80 -8.08 20.86 4.24
CA GLY A 80 -8.27 20.43 2.85
C GLY A 80 -7.00 19.98 2.11
N LEU A 81 -5.82 20.22 2.69
CA LEU A 81 -4.53 19.79 2.14
C LEU A 81 -4.27 18.29 2.39
N PRO A 82 -3.53 17.60 1.50
CA PRO A 82 -3.10 16.22 1.74
C PRO A 82 -2.22 16.16 3.00
N SER A 83 -2.43 15.14 3.81
CA SER A 83 -1.62 14.90 5.01
C SER A 83 -0.23 14.35 4.68
N ARG A 84 0.70 14.45 5.63
CA ARG A 84 2.06 13.91 5.57
C ARG A 84 2.19 12.68 6.43
N LEU A 85 2.79 11.63 5.90
CA LEU A 85 3.06 10.39 6.62
C LEU A 85 4.37 10.50 7.41
N ASN A 86 4.30 10.38 8.74
CA ASN A 86 5.48 10.38 9.62
C ASN A 86 5.40 9.28 10.68
N LYS A 87 6.56 8.72 11.05
CA LYS A 87 6.72 7.82 12.22
C LYS A 87 6.78 8.65 13.50
N VAL A 88 6.00 8.28 14.50
CA VAL A 88 6.02 8.94 15.82
C VAL A 88 7.24 8.46 16.58
N LYS A 89 8.15 9.39 16.89
CA LYS A 89 9.42 9.08 17.58
C LYS A 89 9.33 9.26 19.10
N LYS A 90 8.50 10.19 19.58
CA LYS A 90 8.37 10.55 20.99
C LYS A 90 6.91 10.97 21.27
N SER A 91 6.40 10.64 22.44
CA SER A 91 5.13 11.19 22.95
C SER A 91 5.41 12.26 23.99
N LYS A 92 4.49 13.21 24.16
CA LYS A 92 4.61 14.27 25.18
C LYS A 92 4.12 13.81 26.56
N GLU A 93 3.09 12.96 26.60
CA GLU A 93 2.34 12.65 27.83
C GLU A 93 2.58 11.23 28.38
N GLY A 94 3.04 10.27 27.57
CA GLY A 94 3.08 8.86 27.98
C GLY A 94 4.47 8.21 27.99
N GLY A 95 5.54 9.02 28.02
CA GLY A 95 6.92 8.53 28.02
C GLY A 95 7.25 7.55 26.88
N GLU A 96 8.27 6.71 27.03
CA GLU A 96 8.71 5.74 26.01
C GLU A 96 7.70 4.61 25.73
N LYS A 97 6.71 4.41 26.60
CA LYS A 97 5.75 3.28 26.55
C LYS A 97 4.43 3.60 25.85
N SER A 98 4.31 4.76 25.21
CA SER A 98 3.07 5.15 24.57
C SER A 98 2.74 4.25 23.38
N ARG A 99 1.49 3.76 23.31
CA ARG A 99 0.96 2.92 22.21
C ARG A 99 1.13 3.51 20.80
N ALA A 100 1.32 4.82 20.69
CA ALA A 100 1.51 5.54 19.44
C ALA A 100 2.98 5.59 18.97
N ILE A 101 3.96 5.33 19.84
CA ILE A 101 5.39 5.40 19.48
C ILE A 101 5.73 4.27 18.50
N GLY A 102 6.59 4.57 17.52
CA GLY A 102 7.01 3.63 16.50
C GLY A 102 5.98 3.39 15.38
N LYS A 103 4.74 3.83 15.56
CA LYS A 103 3.69 3.75 14.53
C LYS A 103 3.73 4.94 13.58
N TYR A 104 3.18 4.71 12.38
CA TYR A 104 3.03 5.73 11.37
C TYR A 104 1.66 6.40 11.45
N PHE A 105 1.66 7.72 11.29
CA PHE A 105 0.46 8.55 11.32
C PHE A 105 0.51 9.57 10.17
N PHE A 106 -0.68 9.94 9.71
CA PHE A 106 -0.90 11.05 8.80
C PHE A 106 -1.12 12.34 9.60
N PHE A 107 -0.26 13.33 9.40
CA PHE A 107 -0.29 14.64 10.05
C PHE A 107 -0.65 15.76 9.07
N CYS A 108 -1.05 16.91 9.59
CA CYS A 108 -1.21 18.10 8.75
C CYS A 108 0.09 18.43 7.99
N SER A 109 -0.04 18.85 6.73
CA SER A 109 1.10 19.30 5.91
C SER A 109 1.70 20.63 6.35
N LYS A 110 0.98 21.44 7.12
CA LYS A 110 1.47 22.75 7.56
C LYS A 110 2.56 22.59 8.64
N PRO A 111 3.61 23.43 8.63
CA PRO A 111 4.67 23.40 9.63
C PRO A 111 4.13 23.72 11.03
N ARG A 112 4.90 23.27 12.02
CA ARG A 112 4.62 23.50 13.45
C ARG A 112 5.08 24.91 13.79
N GLY A 113 4.14 25.85 13.83
CA GLY A 113 4.41 27.28 13.99
C GLY A 113 3.40 28.15 13.24
N ASP A 114 2.73 27.58 12.23
CA ASP A 114 1.61 28.25 11.57
C ASP A 114 0.36 28.14 12.45
N GLU A 115 -0.26 29.28 12.78
CA GLU A 115 -1.53 29.33 13.51
C GLU A 115 -2.66 28.58 12.79
N THR A 116 -2.56 28.49 11.46
CA THR A 116 -3.54 27.81 10.62
C THR A 116 -3.29 26.28 10.52
N GLN A 117 -2.33 25.74 11.26
CA GLN A 117 -2.06 24.30 11.34
C GLN A 117 -3.17 23.59 12.12
N CYS A 118 -3.93 22.71 11.46
CA CYS A 118 -4.92 21.90 12.16
C CYS A 118 -4.27 20.76 12.96
N ARG A 119 -4.95 20.31 14.03
CA ARG A 119 -4.55 19.18 14.88
C ARG A 119 -4.82 17.79 14.26
N PHE A 120 -4.85 17.70 12.93
CA PHE A 120 -5.12 16.44 12.25
C PHE A 120 -4.00 15.42 12.51
N ALA A 121 -4.37 14.29 13.10
CA ALA A 121 -3.54 13.11 13.28
C ALA A 121 -4.41 11.86 13.11
N ARG A 122 -4.13 11.03 12.11
CA ARG A 122 -4.82 9.75 11.88
C ARG A 122 -3.82 8.61 11.76
N SER A 123 -4.12 7.46 12.36
CA SER A 123 -3.26 6.29 12.23
C SER A 123 -3.40 5.68 10.84
N VAL A 124 -2.29 5.17 10.31
CA VAL A 124 -2.27 4.53 9.00
C VAL A 124 -3.04 3.20 9.03
N ASP A 125 -2.96 2.47 10.15
CA ASP A 125 -3.69 1.23 10.38
C ASP A 125 -5.22 1.40 10.15
N LEU A 126 -5.80 2.52 10.61
CA LEU A 126 -7.21 2.84 10.40
C LEU A 126 -7.55 3.04 8.91
N GLU A 127 -6.63 3.63 8.15
CA GLU A 127 -6.85 3.88 6.72
C GLU A 127 -6.75 2.59 5.91
N ILE A 128 -5.79 1.71 6.24
CA ILE A 128 -5.68 0.37 5.64
C ILE A 128 -6.94 -0.45 5.92
N ASN A 129 -7.42 -0.47 7.17
CA ASN A 129 -8.61 -1.23 7.53
C ASN A 129 -9.87 -0.70 6.81
N LYS A 130 -9.98 0.62 6.67
CA LYS A 130 -11.06 1.25 5.91
C LYS A 130 -11.01 0.90 4.42
N GLN A 131 -9.82 0.84 3.83
CA GLN A 131 -9.65 0.40 2.45
C GLN A 131 -10.04 -1.06 2.27
N LYS A 132 -9.57 -1.96 3.14
CA LYS A 132 -9.96 -3.38 3.14
C LYS A 132 -11.47 -3.57 3.27
N ALA A 133 -12.13 -2.82 4.15
CA ALA A 133 -13.59 -2.88 4.29
C ALA A 133 -14.33 -2.44 3.01
N ARG A 134 -13.86 -1.36 2.36
CA ARG A 134 -14.41 -0.90 1.08
C ARG A 134 -14.19 -1.93 -0.03
N GLU A 135 -12.99 -2.50 -0.12
CA GLU A 135 -12.69 -3.55 -1.09
C GLU A 135 -13.54 -4.81 -0.85
N GLY A 136 -13.74 -5.20 0.41
CA GLY A 136 -14.63 -6.29 0.81
C GLY A 136 -16.07 -6.04 0.38
N ALA A 137 -16.59 -4.83 0.63
CA ALA A 137 -17.93 -4.43 0.19
C ALA A 137 -18.07 -4.44 -1.35
N ILE A 138 -17.07 -3.94 -2.08
CA ILE A 138 -17.06 -3.96 -3.55
C ILE A 138 -17.00 -5.40 -4.08
N LYS A 139 -16.17 -6.27 -3.48
CA LYS A 139 -16.08 -7.68 -3.86
C LYS A 139 -17.40 -8.42 -3.61
N ALA A 140 -18.01 -8.20 -2.45
CA ALA A 140 -19.32 -8.77 -2.13
C ALA A 140 -20.42 -8.27 -3.10
N ALA A 141 -20.42 -6.98 -3.44
CA ALA A 141 -21.34 -6.43 -4.43
C ALA A 141 -21.14 -7.04 -5.83
N LYS A 142 -19.89 -7.24 -6.27
CA LYS A 142 -19.58 -7.90 -7.56
C LYS A 142 -19.99 -9.37 -7.56
N GLN A 143 -19.80 -10.10 -6.46
CA GLN A 143 -20.26 -11.48 -6.33
C GLN A 143 -21.79 -11.56 -6.48
N ARG A 144 -22.54 -10.71 -5.76
CA ARG A 144 -24.01 -10.61 -5.90
C ARG A 144 -24.45 -10.31 -7.34
N LEU A 145 -23.71 -9.49 -8.08
CA LEU A 145 -23.98 -9.22 -9.50
C LEU A 145 -23.67 -10.42 -10.42
N ASN A 146 -22.65 -11.22 -10.09
CA ASN A 146 -22.32 -12.43 -10.85
C ASN A 146 -23.33 -13.55 -10.58
N ASP A 147 -23.87 -13.64 -9.36
CA ASP A 147 -24.92 -14.60 -8.99
C ASP A 147 -26.29 -14.25 -9.59
N THR A 148 -26.56 -12.95 -9.82
CA THR A 148 -27.79 -12.46 -10.45
C THR A 148 -27.69 -12.32 -11.97
N LYS A 149 -26.48 -12.39 -12.55
CA LYS A 149 -26.34 -12.53 -13.99
C LYS A 149 -26.91 -13.88 -14.38
N PRO A 150 -27.95 -13.96 -15.23
CA PRO A 150 -28.45 -15.25 -15.69
C PRO A 150 -27.25 -15.96 -16.29
N LYS A 151 -26.82 -17.04 -15.63
CA LYS A 151 -25.80 -17.95 -16.12
C LYS A 151 -26.29 -18.24 -17.53
N LYS A 152 -25.64 -17.67 -18.56
CA LYS A 152 -25.97 -17.99 -19.96
C LYS A 152 -25.99 -19.49 -19.93
N GLU A 153 -27.18 -20.06 -20.05
CA GLU A 153 -27.36 -21.48 -19.92
C GLU A 153 -26.37 -22.02 -20.93
N ALA A 154 -25.32 -22.68 -20.44
CA ALA A 154 -24.59 -23.60 -21.27
C ALA A 154 -25.65 -24.64 -21.58
N THR A 155 -26.44 -24.35 -22.62
CA THR A 155 -27.45 -25.24 -23.15
C THR A 155 -26.66 -26.48 -23.43
N LYS A 156 -26.85 -27.51 -22.59
CA LYS A 156 -26.29 -28.84 -22.82
C LYS A 156 -26.47 -29.10 -24.32
N PRO A 157 -25.41 -29.48 -25.06
CA PRO A 157 -25.46 -29.50 -26.51
C PRO A 157 -26.66 -30.36 -26.91
N LYS A 158 -27.68 -29.70 -27.48
CA LYS A 158 -28.89 -30.40 -27.93
C LYS A 158 -28.41 -31.49 -28.88
N GLN A 159 -28.69 -32.74 -28.55
CA GLN A 159 -28.28 -33.87 -29.37
C GLN A 159 -28.72 -33.63 -30.81
N ILE A 160 -27.84 -33.93 -31.76
CA ILE A 160 -28.15 -33.68 -33.18
C ILE A 160 -29.33 -34.56 -33.62
N CYS A 161 -30.22 -34.00 -34.42
CA CYS A 161 -31.38 -34.73 -34.91
C CYS A 161 -30.94 -35.84 -35.86
N LYS A 162 -31.02 -37.10 -35.41
CA LYS A 162 -30.59 -38.27 -36.20
C LYS A 162 -31.32 -38.40 -37.54
N PHE A 163 -32.59 -37.98 -37.62
CA PHE A 163 -33.38 -38.03 -38.86
C PHE A 163 -32.94 -36.95 -39.86
N PHE A 164 -32.70 -35.74 -39.38
CA PHE A 164 -32.19 -34.64 -40.21
C PHE A 164 -30.76 -34.92 -40.68
N ALA A 165 -29.90 -35.42 -39.79
CA ALA A 165 -28.52 -35.77 -40.14
C ALA A 165 -28.42 -36.92 -41.16
N LYS A 166 -29.35 -37.88 -41.14
CA LYS A 166 -29.33 -39.03 -42.07
C LYS A 166 -30.07 -38.80 -43.38
N LYS A 167 -31.19 -38.05 -43.36
CA LYS A 167 -32.08 -37.91 -44.52
C LYS A 167 -32.14 -36.49 -45.07
N GLY A 168 -31.52 -35.50 -44.41
CA GLY A 168 -31.64 -34.08 -44.75
C GLY A 168 -33.01 -33.47 -44.45
N GLU A 169 -33.99 -34.28 -44.02
CA GLU A 169 -35.36 -33.87 -43.80
C GLU A 169 -35.87 -34.38 -42.45
N CYS A 170 -36.50 -33.50 -41.68
CA CYS A 170 -37.08 -33.83 -40.38
C CYS A 170 -38.56 -33.44 -40.37
N LYS A 171 -39.42 -34.39 -40.05
CA LYS A 171 -40.88 -34.18 -39.95
C LYS A 171 -41.28 -33.11 -38.93
N LYS A 172 -40.43 -32.82 -37.94
CA LYS A 172 -40.64 -31.78 -36.90
C LYS A 172 -40.15 -30.38 -37.32
N GLY A 173 -39.50 -30.25 -38.47
CA GLY A 173 -39.03 -28.98 -39.01
C GLY A 173 -38.20 -28.18 -38.01
N LYS A 174 -38.42 -26.86 -37.94
CA LYS A 174 -37.73 -25.93 -37.01
C LYS A 174 -38.15 -26.06 -35.54
N LYS A 175 -39.20 -26.83 -35.24
CA LYS A 175 -39.69 -27.12 -33.88
C LYS A 175 -39.15 -28.44 -33.32
N CYS A 176 -38.20 -29.06 -34.02
CA CYS A 176 -37.54 -30.27 -33.53
C CYS A 176 -36.80 -29.98 -32.22
N GLU A 177 -36.93 -30.89 -31.25
CA GLU A 177 -36.26 -30.81 -29.93
C GLU A 177 -34.73 -30.99 -30.04
N PHE A 178 -34.27 -31.57 -31.16
CA PHE A 178 -32.89 -31.89 -31.46
C PHE A 178 -32.26 -30.87 -32.41
N SER A 179 -30.94 -30.61 -32.28
CA SER A 179 -30.24 -29.63 -33.12
C SER A 179 -30.18 -30.08 -34.59
N HIS A 180 -30.47 -29.17 -35.52
CA HIS A 180 -30.31 -29.39 -36.98
C HIS A 180 -29.00 -28.79 -37.52
N ASP A 181 -28.10 -28.35 -36.63
CA ASP A 181 -26.85 -27.70 -37.01
C ASP A 181 -25.72 -28.74 -37.19
N VAL A 182 -25.60 -29.27 -38.40
CA VAL A 182 -24.70 -30.38 -38.78
C VAL A 182 -23.22 -29.99 -38.72
N GLN A 183 -22.90 -28.71 -38.56
CA GLN A 183 -21.52 -28.21 -38.55
C GLN A 183 -20.85 -28.23 -37.16
N SER A 184 -21.60 -28.48 -36.09
CA SER A 184 -21.09 -28.38 -34.71
C SER A 184 -20.32 -29.62 -34.21
N ASN A 185 -20.42 -30.77 -34.88
CA ASN A 185 -19.87 -32.05 -34.39
C ASN A 185 -18.49 -32.43 -34.95
N LYS A 186 -17.96 -31.69 -35.94
CA LYS A 186 -16.60 -31.96 -36.45
C LYS A 186 -15.52 -31.37 -35.54
N VAL A 187 -15.84 -30.33 -34.78
CA VAL A 187 -14.88 -29.59 -33.95
C VAL A 187 -14.60 -30.27 -32.60
N ILE A 188 -15.49 -31.15 -32.10
CA ILE A 188 -15.33 -31.79 -30.79
C ILE A 188 -14.60 -33.14 -30.88
N LYS A 189 -14.56 -33.77 -32.08
CA LYS A 189 -14.00 -35.11 -32.24
C LYS A 189 -12.47 -35.14 -32.39
N ASP A 190 -11.86 -34.01 -32.73
CA ASP A 190 -10.42 -33.91 -32.99
C ASP A 190 -9.59 -33.54 -31.73
N LEU A 191 -10.22 -33.39 -30.55
CA LEU A 191 -9.54 -33.01 -29.30
C LEU A 191 -9.53 -34.10 -28.21
N ASN A 192 -10.26 -35.20 -28.39
CA ASN A 192 -10.35 -36.27 -27.39
C ASN A 192 -9.64 -37.57 -27.79
N ASP A 193 -8.85 -37.55 -28.87
CA ASP A 193 -8.12 -38.72 -29.38
C ASP A 193 -6.61 -38.42 -29.45
N ALA A 194 -6.04 -38.03 -28.31
CA ALA A 194 -4.59 -37.99 -28.08
C ALA A 194 -4.30 -38.57 -26.69
N THR A 195 -4.53 -39.87 -26.60
CA THR A 195 -3.61 -40.88 -26.06
C THR A 195 -2.92 -40.57 -24.73
N ILE A 196 -3.48 -41.21 -23.70
CA ILE A 196 -2.77 -41.75 -22.53
C ILE A 196 -1.78 -42.82 -23.03
N GLN A 197 -0.49 -42.67 -22.69
CA GLN A 197 0.46 -43.76 -22.55
C GLN A 197 1.06 -43.62 -21.15
N ASP A 198 0.80 -44.64 -20.34
CA ASP A 198 1.38 -44.91 -19.03
C ASP A 198 2.75 -45.63 -19.19
N GLU A 199 3.45 -45.76 -18.04
CA GLU A 199 4.64 -46.58 -17.72
C GLU A 199 6.00 -45.82 -17.83
N ASP A 200 6.90 -45.77 -16.84
CA ASP A 200 7.07 -46.52 -15.57
C ASP A 200 8.13 -45.86 -14.63
N ASP A 201 8.13 -46.32 -13.37
CA ASP A 201 9.25 -46.45 -12.39
C ASP A 201 9.95 -45.23 -11.72
N ASN A 202 9.70 -45.08 -10.41
CA ASN A 202 10.75 -45.17 -9.37
C ASN A 202 10.17 -45.23 -7.93
N GLU A 203 10.36 -46.39 -7.30
CA GLU A 203 10.51 -46.62 -5.84
C GLU A 203 11.84 -45.96 -5.38
N ASP A 204 12.24 -45.71 -4.15
CA ASP A 204 11.84 -45.97 -2.76
C ASP A 204 12.67 -44.93 -1.93
N GLU A 205 12.23 -44.58 -0.72
CA GLU A 205 13.05 -44.49 0.51
C GLU A 205 12.65 -43.41 1.52
N SER A 206 12.16 -43.98 2.63
CA SER A 206 12.31 -43.61 4.04
C SER A 206 12.01 -42.19 4.54
N SER A 207 10.85 -42.15 5.21
CA SER A 207 10.68 -41.81 6.63
C SER A 207 11.58 -40.74 7.27
N SER A 208 10.95 -39.70 7.81
CA SER A 208 11.01 -39.47 9.26
C SER A 208 9.91 -38.52 9.74
N SER A 209 9.24 -39.01 10.76
CA SER A 209 8.30 -38.34 11.65
C SER A 209 8.92 -37.14 12.37
N SER A 210 8.17 -36.06 12.50
CA SER A 210 8.15 -35.29 13.76
C SER A 210 6.78 -34.66 13.97
N SER A 211 6.10 -35.24 14.94
CA SER A 211 4.90 -34.76 15.60
C SER A 211 5.22 -33.47 16.35
N SER A 212 4.36 -32.47 16.27
CA SER A 212 4.29 -31.41 17.28
C SER A 212 2.86 -30.92 17.36
N SER A 213 2.35 -30.98 18.58
CA SER A 213 0.96 -30.85 18.99
C SER A 213 0.54 -29.37 18.99
N ASP A 214 -0.45 -29.01 18.18
CA ASP A 214 -1.14 -27.72 18.30
C ASP A 214 -2.27 -27.85 19.34
N ASP A 215 -1.95 -27.49 20.57
CA ASP A 215 -2.88 -27.35 21.69
C ASP A 215 -3.60 -25.99 21.58
N ASN A 216 -4.72 -25.97 20.85
CA ASN A 216 -5.56 -24.77 20.71
C ASN A 216 -6.67 -24.79 21.77
N SER A 217 -6.29 -24.41 23.00
CA SER A 217 -7.23 -24.21 24.10
C SER A 217 -7.88 -22.82 24.00
N ASN A 218 -9.09 -22.79 23.45
CA ASN A 218 -10.01 -21.66 23.48
C ASN A 218 -10.78 -21.69 24.81
N SER A 219 -10.50 -20.77 25.73
CA SER A 219 -11.27 -20.57 26.95
C SER A 219 -12.03 -19.25 26.91
N GLU A 220 -13.35 -19.39 26.87
CA GLU A 220 -14.33 -18.35 27.19
C GLU A 220 -14.49 -18.24 28.71
N GLY A 221 -14.91 -17.05 29.17
CA GLY A 221 -15.31 -16.76 30.55
C GLY A 221 -14.58 -15.52 31.09
N GLU A 222 -15.16 -14.69 31.94
CA GLU A 222 -16.52 -14.48 32.43
C GLU A 222 -16.45 -13.14 33.18
N ALA A 223 -17.60 -12.50 33.41
CA ALA A 223 -17.73 -11.32 34.24
C ALA A 223 -17.23 -11.57 35.68
N ASP A 224 -16.68 -10.55 36.35
CA ASP A 224 -17.34 -9.91 37.51
C ASP A 224 -16.44 -8.90 38.25
N LYS A 225 -17.14 -7.94 38.85
CA LYS A 225 -16.81 -7.20 40.09
C LYS A 225 -15.64 -6.19 40.12
N LYS A 226 -16.07 -4.93 40.11
CA LYS A 226 -15.96 -3.98 41.24
C LYS A 226 -14.84 -4.29 42.25
N ASN A 227 -13.86 -3.41 42.34
CA ASN A 227 -13.42 -2.96 43.66
C ASN A 227 -13.27 -1.44 43.67
N SER A 228 -13.85 -0.84 44.69
CA SER A 228 -13.94 0.59 44.97
C SER A 228 -13.63 0.75 46.45
N GLU A 229 -12.40 1.10 46.78
CA GLU A 229 -11.92 1.54 48.10
C GLU A 229 -10.60 2.29 47.81
N SER A 230 -10.62 3.62 47.78
CA SER A 230 -10.43 4.55 48.91
C SER A 230 -9.04 4.46 49.53
N SER A 231 -8.22 5.49 49.31
CA SER A 231 -7.22 5.95 50.27
C SER A 231 -6.89 7.41 49.94
N SER A 232 -7.42 8.28 50.78
CA SER A 232 -7.13 9.71 50.89
C SER A 232 -6.23 9.88 52.10
N GLU A 233 -5.00 10.32 51.91
CA GLU A 233 -4.08 10.83 52.95
C GLU A 233 -3.31 11.97 52.28
N ASP A 234 -3.61 13.23 52.61
CA ASP A 234 -2.99 14.03 53.68
C ASP A 234 -1.50 14.31 53.39
N ASP A 235 -1.22 15.45 52.76
CA ASP A 235 0.11 16.07 52.78
C ASP A 235 -0.04 17.51 53.25
N SER A 236 0.48 17.73 54.44
CA SER A 236 0.51 18.95 55.22
C SER A 236 1.50 19.98 54.66
N ASP A 237 0.99 21.18 54.35
CA ASP A 237 1.78 22.39 54.13
C ASP A 237 2.58 22.77 55.38
N SER A 238 3.90 22.78 55.25
CA SER A 238 4.82 23.36 56.24
C SER A 238 5.29 24.71 55.71
N ASP A 239 4.59 25.76 56.11
CA ASP A 239 5.03 27.15 55.97
C ASP A 239 6.10 27.44 57.05
N SER A 240 7.26 27.93 56.64
CA SER A 240 8.24 28.54 57.54
C SER A 240 8.90 29.70 56.82
N SER A 241 8.43 30.87 57.24
CA SER A 241 9.08 32.20 57.37
C SER A 241 10.51 32.37 56.87
#